data_AF-Q1N263-F1
#
_entry.id   AF-Q1N263-F1
#
_cell.length_a   1.000
_cell.length_b   1.000
_cell.length_c   1.000
_cell.angle_alpha   90.00
_cell.angle_beta   90.00
_cell.angle_gamma   90.00
#
_symmetry.space_group_name_H-M   'P 1'
#
loop_
_entity.id
_entity.type
_entity.pdbx_description
1 polymer ?
#
loop_
_entity_poly.entity_id
_entity_poly.type
_entity_poly.pdbx_seq_one_letter_code
_entity_poly.pdbx_strand_id
1 'polypeptide(L)'
;MDIFFQDPTYYFLQASYWQLVFSLCGIWFLLDAFVMASLKGPHRAERSHYLLSIAAVIAYIVFYQFDSEEFRNLWMQTLMALYFYDVAIILRDRESLKPSYRQFYLIHHGVSFLLFALWHVSFIPFTEAMALGALLWVSSDVWRWAEQYWRLSGHVSSEQLKDIVYYLERGHRVFAYGLYLVILEFQFTHSSELVLLASGILMDAIDTWFQRRVRHYRKQKQIRNTESYNANKHDVIIHDKAA
;
A
#
# COMPACT_ATOMS: atom_id res chain seq x y z
N MET A 1 4.87 25.28 -36.39
CA MET A 1 4.45 24.03 -35.72
C MET A 1 5.64 23.12 -35.80
N ASP A 2 6.64 23.40 -34.96
CA ASP A 2 7.95 22.76 -35.01
C ASP A 2 7.88 21.45 -34.24
N ILE A 3 7.66 20.38 -35.00
CA ILE A 3 7.64 19.02 -34.50
C ILE A 3 9.10 18.57 -34.38
N PHE A 4 9.58 18.49 -33.14
CA PHE A 4 10.49 17.45 -32.64
C PHE A 4 11.80 17.22 -33.44
N PHE A 5 12.81 18.07 -33.20
CA PHE A 5 14.15 17.52 -33.00
C PHE A 5 14.29 17.21 -31.51
N GLN A 6 13.78 16.06 -31.08
CA GLN A 6 14.05 15.56 -29.73
C GLN A 6 15.53 15.19 -29.66
N ASP A 7 16.24 15.86 -28.75
CA ASP A 7 17.62 15.58 -28.40
C ASP A 7 17.79 14.06 -28.13
N PRO A 8 18.74 13.37 -28.79
CA PRO A 8 19.03 11.95 -28.54
C PRO A 8 19.26 11.63 -27.05
N THR A 9 19.72 12.60 -26.27
CA THR A 9 19.89 12.44 -24.81
C THR A 9 18.56 12.18 -24.10
N TYR A 10 17.44 12.74 -24.57
CA TYR A 10 16.11 12.49 -24.01
C TYR A 10 15.72 11.01 -24.13
N TYR A 11 15.91 10.42 -25.30
CA TYR A 11 15.63 9.00 -25.53
C TYR A 11 16.54 8.09 -24.72
N PHE A 12 17.82 8.46 -24.60
CA PHE A 12 18.79 7.71 -23.80
C PHE A 12 18.42 7.73 -22.30
N LEU A 13 18.06 8.90 -21.77
CA LEU A 13 17.61 9.06 -20.39
C LEU A 13 16.32 8.26 -20.14
N GLN A 14 15.36 8.31 -21.05
CA GLN A 14 14.13 7.53 -20.92
C GLN A 14 14.39 6.01 -20.98
N ALA A 15 15.29 5.56 -21.86
CA ALA A 15 15.68 4.15 -21.94
C ALA A 15 16.35 3.67 -20.65
N SER A 16 17.27 4.47 -20.08
CA SER A 16 17.94 4.17 -18.82
C SER A 16 16.96 4.07 -17.63
N TYR A 17 15.96 4.95 -17.60
CA TYR A 17 14.89 4.92 -16.60
C TYR A 17 14.13 3.59 -16.63
N TRP A 18 13.62 3.20 -17.80
CA TRP A 18 12.84 1.96 -17.93
C TRP A 18 13.70 0.71 -17.72
N GLN A 19 14.95 0.72 -18.17
CA GLN A 19 15.88 -0.37 -17.90
C GLN A 19 16.06 -0.59 -16.39
N LEU A 20 16.20 0.48 -15.61
CA LEU A 20 16.31 0.38 -14.16
C LEU A 20 15.01 -0.12 -13.52
N VAL A 21 13.85 0.39 -13.95
CA VAL A 21 12.53 -0.10 -13.50
C VAL A 21 12.37 -1.61 -13.73
N PHE A 22 12.70 -2.12 -14.92
CA PHE A 22 12.61 -3.55 -15.22
C PHE A 22 13.65 -4.37 -14.45
N SER A 23 14.85 -3.84 -14.24
CA SER A 23 15.88 -4.49 -13.43
C SER A 23 15.44 -4.62 -11.96
N LEU A 24 14.90 -3.56 -11.38
CA LEU A 24 14.33 -3.55 -10.03
C LEU A 24 13.15 -4.53 -9.94
N CYS A 25 12.27 -4.57 -10.94
CA CYS A 25 11.16 -5.53 -11.00
C CYS A 25 11.68 -6.98 -11.00
N GLY A 26 12.72 -7.28 -11.79
CA GLY A 26 13.41 -8.57 -11.77
C GLY A 26 14.00 -8.92 -10.40
N ILE A 27 14.63 -7.96 -9.72
CA ILE A 27 15.13 -8.13 -8.35
C ILE A 27 13.98 -8.48 -7.40
N TRP A 28 12.83 -7.80 -7.48
CA TRP A 28 11.67 -8.10 -6.65
C TRP A 28 11.12 -9.51 -6.88
N PHE A 29 11.09 -10.01 -8.12
CA PHE A 29 10.72 -11.40 -8.40
C PHE A 29 11.71 -12.41 -7.82
N LEU A 30 13.01 -12.13 -7.90
CA LEU A 30 14.02 -13.00 -7.31
C LEU A 30 13.87 -13.06 -5.79
N LEU A 31 13.68 -11.89 -5.15
CA LEU A 31 13.41 -11.81 -3.71
C LEU A 31 12.12 -12.53 -3.33
N ASP A 32 11.04 -12.38 -4.10
CA ASP A 32 9.79 -13.13 -3.92
C ASP A 32 10.02 -14.63 -3.99
N ALA A 33 10.79 -15.12 -4.97
CA ALA A 33 11.09 -16.54 -5.10
C ALA A 33 11.83 -17.08 -3.86
N PHE A 34 12.83 -16.34 -3.35
CA PHE A 34 13.53 -16.71 -2.11
C PHE A 34 12.61 -16.70 -0.88
N VAL A 35 11.83 -15.63 -0.71
CA VAL A 35 10.89 -15.49 0.41
C VAL A 35 9.84 -16.59 0.35
N MET A 36 9.20 -16.77 -0.80
CA MET A 36 8.20 -17.82 -1.02
C MET A 36 8.77 -19.19 -0.71
N ALA A 37 9.99 -19.53 -1.16
CA ALA A 37 10.63 -20.81 -0.85
C ALA A 37 10.79 -21.06 0.65
N SER A 38 11.00 -20.00 1.44
CA SER A 38 11.10 -20.09 2.91
C SER A 38 9.74 -20.15 3.63
N LEU A 39 8.69 -19.58 3.04
CA LEU A 39 7.36 -19.52 3.66
C LEU A 39 6.62 -20.86 3.52
N LYS A 40 6.07 -21.36 4.63
CA LYS A 40 5.22 -22.57 4.67
C LYS A 40 3.79 -22.22 5.06
N GLY A 41 2.80 -23.01 4.62
CA GLY A 41 1.39 -22.85 5.00
C GLY A 41 0.55 -22.01 4.01
N PRO A 42 -0.67 -21.61 4.38
CA PRO A 42 -1.57 -20.86 3.51
C PRO A 42 -1.09 -19.41 3.27
N HIS A 43 -1.70 -18.71 2.31
CA HIS A 43 -1.46 -17.27 2.07
C HIS A 43 0.01 -16.88 1.85
N ARG A 44 0.82 -17.75 1.22
CA ARG A 44 2.26 -17.48 0.98
C ARG A 44 2.46 -16.23 0.14
N ALA A 45 1.72 -16.08 -0.96
CA ALA A 45 1.81 -14.91 -1.84
C ALA A 45 1.48 -13.59 -1.11
N GLU A 46 0.38 -13.55 -0.35
CA GLU A 46 0.01 -12.38 0.47
C GLU A 46 1.12 -12.03 1.48
N ARG A 47 1.68 -13.03 2.16
CA ARG A 47 2.77 -12.82 3.13
C ARG A 47 4.07 -12.34 2.48
N SER A 48 4.43 -12.91 1.33
CA SER A 48 5.61 -12.48 0.58
C SER A 48 5.49 -11.02 0.17
N HIS A 49 4.34 -10.62 -0.38
CA HIS A 49 4.05 -9.23 -0.71
C HIS A 49 4.23 -8.31 0.51
N TYR A 50 3.67 -8.63 1.68
CA TYR A 50 3.86 -7.78 2.87
C TYR A 50 5.31 -7.65 3.32
N LEU A 51 6.11 -8.73 3.28
CA LEU A 51 7.53 -8.67 3.61
C LEU A 51 8.31 -7.79 2.63
N LEU A 52 8.02 -7.92 1.33
CA LEU A 52 8.70 -7.14 0.29
C LEU A 52 8.29 -5.67 0.31
N SER A 53 7.03 -5.35 0.64
CA SER A 53 6.60 -3.97 0.88
C SER A 53 7.31 -3.34 2.08
N ILE A 54 7.55 -4.10 3.15
CA ILE A 54 8.38 -3.63 4.29
C ILE A 54 9.83 -3.39 3.82
N ALA A 55 10.40 -4.31 3.03
CA ALA A 55 11.75 -4.15 2.48
C ALA A 55 11.87 -2.91 1.57
N ALA A 56 10.83 -2.59 0.79
CA ALA A 56 10.78 -1.38 -0.01
C ALA A 56 10.82 -0.10 0.83
N VAL A 57 10.09 -0.06 1.96
CA VAL A 57 10.18 1.08 2.89
C VAL A 57 11.57 1.22 3.48
N ILE A 58 12.24 0.12 3.81
CA ILE A 58 13.65 0.16 4.25
C ILE A 58 14.54 0.77 3.15
N ALA A 59 14.34 0.38 1.90
CA ALA A 59 15.05 0.99 0.77
C ALA A 59 14.78 2.49 0.66
N TYR A 60 13.53 2.94 0.86
CA TYR A 60 13.20 4.38 0.85
C TYR A 60 13.92 5.16 1.96
N ILE A 61 14.08 4.57 3.15
CA ILE A 61 14.86 5.19 4.23
C ILE A 61 16.33 5.36 3.83
N VAL A 62 16.90 4.37 3.13
CA VAL A 62 18.26 4.45 2.59
C VAL A 62 18.34 5.53 1.50
N PHE A 63 17.36 5.59 0.59
CA PHE A 63 17.33 6.58 -0.48
C PHE A 63 17.19 8.01 0.04
N TYR A 64 16.56 8.20 1.21
CA TYR A 64 16.39 9.52 1.82
C TYR A 64 17.72 10.16 2.25
N GLN A 65 18.83 9.41 2.25
CA GLN A 65 20.17 9.96 2.48
C GLN A 65 20.73 10.73 1.27
N PHE A 66 20.11 10.60 0.09
CA PHE A 66 20.44 11.38 -1.10
C PHE A 66 19.69 12.71 -1.12
N ASP A 67 20.03 13.59 -2.07
CA ASP A 67 19.27 14.82 -2.29
C ASP A 67 17.82 14.52 -2.74
N SER A 68 16.94 15.51 -2.66
CA SER A 68 15.50 15.32 -2.88
C SER A 68 15.15 14.88 -4.30
N GLU A 69 15.92 15.30 -5.30
CA GLU A 69 15.68 14.94 -6.71
C GLU A 69 16.13 13.50 -6.98
N GLU A 70 17.29 13.10 -6.45
CA GLU A 70 17.75 11.72 -6.54
C GLU A 70 16.85 10.76 -5.73
N PHE A 71 16.42 11.16 -4.52
CA PHE A 71 15.41 10.44 -3.76
C PHE A 71 14.13 10.25 -4.57
N ARG A 72 13.60 11.32 -5.20
CA ARG A 72 12.41 11.23 -6.06
C ARG A 72 12.62 10.20 -7.15
N ASN A 73 13.75 10.25 -7.86
CA ASN A 73 14.01 9.36 -8.99
C ASN A 73 14.03 7.88 -8.54
N LEU A 74 14.79 7.57 -7.49
CA LEU A 74 14.91 6.21 -6.95
C LEU A 74 13.59 5.71 -6.35
N TRP A 75 12.89 6.56 -5.60
CA TRP A 75 11.58 6.26 -5.02
C TRP A 75 10.56 5.96 -6.11
N MET A 76 10.47 6.81 -7.13
CA MET A 76 9.54 6.63 -8.25
C MET A 76 9.85 5.34 -9.05
N GLN A 77 11.12 5.11 -9.39
CA GLN A 77 11.50 3.89 -10.13
C GLN A 77 11.20 2.62 -9.34
N THR A 78 11.51 2.62 -8.05
CA THR A 78 11.24 1.48 -7.16
C THR A 78 9.74 1.24 -7.01
N LEU A 79 8.95 2.30 -6.85
CA LEU A 79 7.50 2.22 -6.74
C LEU A 79 6.86 1.66 -8.03
N MET A 80 7.30 2.12 -9.20
CA MET A 80 6.83 1.57 -10.48
C MET A 80 7.24 0.10 -10.67
N ALA A 81 8.47 -0.25 -10.29
CA ALA A 81 8.94 -1.64 -10.33
C ALA A 81 8.08 -2.55 -9.44
N LEU A 82 7.76 -2.10 -8.23
CA LEU A 82 6.84 -2.79 -7.32
C LEU A 82 5.45 -2.93 -7.94
N TYR A 83 4.92 -1.91 -8.64
CA TYR A 83 3.64 -2.02 -9.32
C TYR A 83 3.61 -3.08 -10.42
N PHE A 84 4.65 -3.18 -11.25
CA PHE A 84 4.72 -4.26 -12.24
C PHE A 84 4.81 -5.64 -11.61
N TYR A 85 5.66 -5.77 -10.58
CA TYR A 85 5.77 -6.97 -9.78
C TYR A 85 4.41 -7.38 -9.18
N ASP A 86 3.72 -6.41 -8.59
CA ASP A 86 2.44 -6.55 -7.93
C ASP A 86 1.34 -7.05 -8.89
N VAL A 87 1.23 -6.42 -10.07
CA VAL A 87 0.31 -6.87 -11.13
C VAL A 87 0.59 -8.31 -11.53
N ALA A 88 1.86 -8.68 -11.70
CA ALA A 88 2.23 -10.02 -12.10
C ALA A 88 1.90 -11.07 -11.03
N ILE A 89 2.07 -10.75 -9.74
CA ILE A 89 1.66 -11.65 -8.65
C ILE A 89 0.16 -11.83 -8.63
N ILE A 90 -0.64 -10.78 -8.79
CA ILE A 90 -2.09 -10.96 -8.87
C ILE A 90 -2.46 -11.89 -10.02
N LEU A 91 -1.85 -11.72 -11.19
CA LEU A 91 -2.15 -12.53 -12.35
C LEU A 91 -1.74 -13.99 -12.14
N ARG A 92 -0.55 -14.22 -11.57
CA ARG A 92 -0.02 -15.56 -11.23
C ARG A 92 -0.91 -16.28 -10.24
N ASP A 93 -1.29 -15.60 -9.15
CA ASP A 93 -1.93 -16.21 -7.98
C ASP A 93 -3.45 -15.94 -7.92
N ARG A 94 -4.04 -15.43 -9.01
CA ARG A 94 -5.41 -14.89 -9.07
C ARG A 94 -6.48 -15.77 -8.42
N GLU A 95 -6.44 -17.07 -8.65
CA GLU A 95 -7.45 -18.00 -8.12
C GLU A 95 -7.24 -18.37 -6.65
N SER A 96 -6.01 -18.20 -6.15
CA SER A 96 -5.68 -18.45 -4.74
C SER A 96 -5.93 -17.22 -3.84
N LEU A 97 -6.00 -16.03 -4.44
CA LEU A 97 -6.22 -14.78 -3.72
C LEU A 97 -7.69 -14.58 -3.33
N LYS A 98 -7.91 -14.03 -2.14
CA LYS A 98 -9.26 -13.68 -1.68
C LYS A 98 -9.92 -12.67 -2.64
N PRO A 99 -11.21 -12.81 -3.00
CA PRO A 99 -11.89 -11.87 -3.90
C PRO A 99 -11.81 -10.41 -3.43
N SER A 100 -11.93 -10.17 -2.13
CA SER A 100 -11.80 -8.83 -1.55
C SER A 100 -10.39 -8.25 -1.68
N TYR A 101 -9.37 -9.12 -1.64
CA TYR A 101 -7.98 -8.72 -1.84
C TYR A 101 -7.77 -8.32 -3.30
N ARG A 102 -8.26 -9.13 -4.26
CA ARG A 102 -8.21 -8.79 -5.70
C ARG A 102 -8.87 -7.45 -6.02
N GLN A 103 -10.05 -7.20 -5.47
CA GLN A 103 -10.77 -5.94 -5.70
C GLN A 103 -10.05 -4.74 -5.08
N PHE A 104 -9.60 -4.87 -3.82
CA PHE A 104 -8.80 -3.84 -3.16
C PHE A 104 -7.59 -3.48 -4.00
N TYR A 105 -6.85 -4.51 -4.42
CA TYR A 105 -5.60 -4.35 -5.12
C TYR A 105 -5.80 -3.72 -6.50
N LEU A 106 -6.78 -4.18 -7.29
CA LEU A 106 -7.07 -3.61 -8.60
C LEU A 106 -7.39 -2.10 -8.51
N ILE A 107 -8.20 -1.71 -7.53
CA ILE A 107 -8.60 -0.30 -7.35
C ILE A 107 -7.43 0.51 -6.79
N HIS A 108 -6.79 0.04 -5.71
CA HIS A 108 -5.68 0.74 -5.07
C HIS A 108 -4.52 0.94 -6.05
N HIS A 109 -4.02 -0.13 -6.67
CA HIS A 109 -2.90 -0.04 -7.60
C HIS A 109 -3.27 0.64 -8.93
N GLY A 110 -4.52 0.50 -9.40
CA GLY A 110 -5.00 1.23 -10.56
C GLY A 110 -4.99 2.75 -10.35
N VAL A 111 -5.50 3.21 -9.21
CA VAL A 111 -5.43 4.64 -8.84
C VAL A 111 -3.98 5.06 -8.63
N SER A 112 -3.17 4.26 -7.94
CA SER A 112 -1.76 4.59 -7.76
C SER A 112 -0.98 4.69 -9.07
N PHE A 113 -1.26 3.85 -10.05
CA PHE A 113 -0.63 3.94 -11.37
C PHE A 113 -0.99 5.26 -12.08
N LEU A 114 -2.25 5.69 -12.00
CA LEU A 114 -2.67 6.99 -12.52
C LEU A 114 -2.01 8.15 -11.78
N LEU A 115 -1.90 8.08 -10.45
CA LEU A 115 -1.19 9.06 -9.64
C LEU A 115 0.30 9.09 -10.00
N PHE A 116 0.91 7.94 -10.24
CA PHE A 116 2.29 7.87 -10.68
C PHE A 116 2.52 8.57 -12.03
N ALA A 117 1.64 8.31 -13.01
CA ALA A 117 1.70 8.98 -14.29
C ALA A 117 1.57 10.50 -14.13
N LEU A 118 0.70 10.95 -13.22
CA LEU A 118 0.57 12.37 -12.87
C LEU A 118 1.85 12.90 -12.23
N TRP A 119 2.40 12.20 -11.23
CA TRP A 119 3.63 12.60 -10.53
C TRP A 119 4.83 12.72 -11.47
N HIS A 120 4.96 11.80 -12.42
CA HIS A 120 6.05 11.81 -13.40
C HIS A 120 6.06 13.09 -14.24
N VAL A 121 4.89 13.72 -14.47
CA VAL A 121 4.79 14.98 -15.21
C VAL A 121 4.69 16.22 -14.30
N SER A 122 4.28 16.08 -13.04
CA SER A 122 3.97 17.21 -12.16
C SER A 122 4.98 17.46 -11.03
N PHE A 123 5.88 16.54 -10.70
CA PHE A 123 6.80 16.66 -9.56
C PHE A 123 8.09 17.42 -9.88
N ILE A 124 7.96 18.61 -10.47
CA ILE A 124 9.10 19.50 -10.71
C ILE A 124 8.75 20.91 -10.18
N PRO A 125 9.48 21.44 -9.19
CA PRO A 125 10.58 20.78 -8.44
C PRO A 125 10.05 19.79 -7.39
N PHE A 126 10.93 18.90 -6.91
CA PHE A 126 10.67 18.02 -5.77
C PHE A 126 11.58 18.39 -4.60
N THR A 127 10.98 19.00 -3.57
CA THR A 127 11.70 19.61 -2.46
C THR A 127 12.06 18.61 -1.37
N GLU A 128 12.99 18.96 -0.47
CA GLU A 128 13.32 18.15 0.71
C GLU A 128 12.10 17.90 1.61
N ALA A 129 11.22 18.91 1.73
CA ALA A 129 9.95 18.79 2.45
C ALA A 129 9.07 17.70 1.83
N MET A 130 8.99 17.66 0.48
CA MET A 130 8.25 16.61 -0.24
C MET A 130 8.86 15.23 0.00
N ALA A 131 10.18 15.11 -0.01
CA ALA A 131 10.88 13.85 0.26
C ALA A 131 10.56 13.32 1.66
N LEU A 132 10.66 14.18 2.68
CA LEU A 132 10.34 13.82 4.06
C LEU A 132 8.86 13.46 4.22
N GLY A 133 7.96 14.27 3.66
CA GLY A 133 6.53 14.02 3.68
C GLY A 133 6.16 12.68 3.04
N ALA A 134 6.72 12.38 1.87
CA ALA A 134 6.54 11.10 1.18
C ALA A 134 7.06 9.92 2.02
N LEU A 135 8.26 10.02 2.59
CA LEU A 135 8.87 8.97 3.41
C LEU A 135 8.03 8.66 4.66
N LEU A 136 7.61 9.69 5.40
CA LEU A 136 6.78 9.52 6.59
C LEU A 136 5.41 8.94 6.24
N TRP A 137 4.82 9.40 5.14
CA TRP A 137 3.55 8.89 4.66
C TRP A 137 3.62 7.39 4.33
N VAL A 138 4.59 6.95 3.51
CA VAL A 138 4.70 5.53 3.12
C VAL A 138 5.17 4.63 4.26
N SER A 139 6.00 5.13 5.17
CA SER A 139 6.49 4.31 6.30
C SER A 139 5.39 3.96 7.32
N SER A 140 4.28 4.70 7.32
CA SER A 140 3.11 4.38 8.13
C SER A 140 2.53 2.98 7.84
N ASP A 141 2.67 2.50 6.61
CA ASP A 141 2.11 1.20 6.20
C ASP A 141 2.76 0.00 6.88
N VAL A 142 3.99 0.13 7.37
CA VAL A 142 4.74 -0.94 8.03
C VAL A 142 3.98 -1.52 9.21
N TRP A 143 3.28 -0.69 9.99
CA TRP A 143 2.45 -1.13 11.11
C TRP A 143 1.39 -2.12 10.66
N ARG A 144 0.68 -1.79 9.57
CA ARG A 144 -0.40 -2.59 9.02
C ARG A 144 0.14 -3.86 8.36
N TRP A 145 1.21 -3.75 7.58
CA TRP A 145 1.80 -4.90 6.90
C TRP A 145 2.37 -5.92 7.89
N ALA A 146 3.01 -5.47 8.97
CA ALA A 146 3.51 -6.36 10.02
C ALA A 146 2.36 -7.12 10.71
N GLU A 147 1.25 -6.45 11.05
CA GLU A 147 0.07 -7.10 11.64
C GLU A 147 -0.58 -8.11 10.68
N GLN A 148 -0.71 -7.73 9.39
CA GLN A 148 -1.28 -8.60 8.37
C GLN A 148 -0.42 -9.84 8.15
N TYR A 149 0.90 -9.67 8.06
CA TYR A 149 1.86 -10.77 7.99
C TYR A 149 1.75 -11.71 9.20
N TRP A 150 1.70 -11.16 10.42
CA TRP A 150 1.57 -11.92 11.66
C TRP A 150 0.31 -12.81 11.64
N ARG A 151 -0.85 -12.23 11.29
CA ARG A 151 -2.10 -12.99 11.18
C ARG A 151 -2.09 -14.07 10.11
N LEU A 152 -1.57 -13.74 8.93
CA LEU A 152 -1.53 -14.69 7.82
C LEU A 152 -0.54 -15.82 8.07
N SER A 153 0.39 -15.65 9.02
CA SER A 153 1.28 -16.70 9.50
C SER A 153 0.61 -17.66 10.49
N GLY A 154 -0.68 -17.49 10.76
CA GLY A 154 -1.48 -18.37 11.63
C GLY A 154 -1.61 -17.87 13.07
N HIS A 155 -1.04 -16.72 13.40
CA HIS A 155 -1.17 -16.16 14.74
C HIS A 155 -2.51 -15.45 14.94
N VAL A 156 -3.05 -15.56 16.15
CA VAL A 156 -4.26 -14.85 16.55
C VAL A 156 -3.90 -13.41 16.87
N SER A 157 -4.62 -12.47 16.26
CA SER A 157 -4.55 -11.04 16.57
C SER A 157 -5.90 -10.62 17.15
N SER A 158 -5.88 -10.08 18.38
CA SER A 158 -7.08 -9.59 19.05
C SER A 158 -7.68 -8.42 18.27
N GLU A 159 -9.00 -8.21 18.41
CA GLU A 159 -9.63 -7.02 17.80
C GLU A 159 -9.05 -5.72 18.39
N GLN A 160 -8.64 -5.74 19.67
CA GLN A 160 -7.94 -4.61 20.28
C GLN A 160 -6.60 -4.31 19.61
N LEU A 161 -5.78 -5.34 19.30
CA LEU A 161 -4.50 -5.13 18.60
C LEU A 161 -4.74 -4.57 17.19
N LYS A 162 -5.72 -5.11 16.47
CA LYS A 162 -6.10 -4.61 15.12
C LYS A 162 -6.50 -3.14 15.16
N ASP A 163 -7.25 -2.73 16.18
CA ASP A 163 -7.67 -1.35 16.34
C ASP A 163 -6.49 -0.44 16.74
N ILE A 164 -5.63 -0.88 17.66
CA ILE A 164 -4.40 -0.14 18.01
C ILE A 164 -3.53 0.07 16.77
N VAL A 165 -3.24 -0.99 16.01
CA VAL A 165 -2.41 -0.89 14.79
C VAL A 165 -3.05 0.05 13.77
N TYR A 166 -4.37 -0.02 13.59
CA TYR A 166 -5.09 0.90 12.70
C TYR A 166 -4.97 2.35 13.16
N TYR A 167 -5.21 2.66 14.44
CA TYR A 167 -5.13 4.03 14.93
C TYR A 167 -3.69 4.55 14.97
N LEU A 168 -2.71 3.69 15.24
CA LEU A 168 -1.30 4.03 15.18
C LEU A 168 -0.89 4.40 13.75
N GLU A 169 -1.28 3.59 12.78
CA GLU A 169 -1.02 3.83 11.36
C GLU A 169 -1.71 5.11 10.87
N ARG A 170 -3.00 5.30 11.18
CA ARG A 170 -3.73 6.54 10.82
C ARG A 170 -3.16 7.78 11.51
N GLY A 171 -2.79 7.66 12.78
CA GLY A 171 -2.14 8.74 13.54
C GLY A 171 -0.81 9.14 12.91
N HIS A 172 0.00 8.15 12.50
CA HIS A 172 1.24 8.41 11.77
C HIS A 172 0.99 9.14 10.44
N ARG A 173 -0.02 8.73 9.65
CA ARG A 173 -0.35 9.45 8.41
C ARG A 173 -0.78 10.90 8.62
N VAL A 174 -1.67 11.13 9.60
CA VAL A 174 -2.10 12.50 9.95
C VAL A 174 -0.92 13.33 10.41
N PHE A 175 -0.02 12.75 11.21
CA PHE A 175 1.22 13.40 11.63
C PHE A 175 2.11 13.73 10.43
N ALA A 176 2.27 12.83 9.46
CA ALA A 176 3.05 13.08 8.26
C ALA A 176 2.52 14.29 7.46
N TYR A 177 1.20 14.38 7.26
CA TYR A 177 0.59 15.55 6.62
C TYR A 177 0.74 16.82 7.45
N GLY A 178 0.52 16.74 8.77
CA GLY A 178 0.66 17.88 9.66
C GLY A 178 2.07 18.43 9.66
N LEU A 179 3.08 17.56 9.77
CA LEU A 179 4.48 17.95 9.72
C LEU A 179 4.85 18.54 8.36
N TYR A 180 4.39 17.92 7.26
CA TYR A 180 4.61 18.44 5.91
C TYR A 180 4.03 19.86 5.73
N LEU A 181 2.79 20.09 6.18
CA LEU A 181 2.15 21.41 6.16
C LEU A 181 2.88 22.43 7.03
N VAL A 182 3.37 22.02 8.20
CA VAL A 182 4.14 22.90 9.11
C VAL A 182 5.48 23.29 8.50
N ILE A 183 6.20 22.35 7.87
CA ILE A 183 7.47 22.64 7.18
C ILE A 183 7.26 23.62 6.03
N LEU A 184 6.16 23.50 5.31
CA LEU A 184 5.79 24.44 4.25
C LEU A 184 5.20 25.76 4.79
N GLU A 185 5.10 25.93 6.11
CA GLU A 185 4.44 27.10 6.74
C GLU A 185 3.02 27.35 6.21
N PHE A 186 2.32 26.30 5.77
CA PHE A 186 1.03 26.37 5.08
C PHE A 186 1.04 27.22 3.79
N GLN A 187 2.21 27.46 3.20
CA GLN A 187 2.39 28.17 1.94
C GLN A 187 2.90 27.21 0.87
N PHE A 188 2.08 26.99 -0.17
CA PHE A 188 2.45 26.15 -1.30
C PHE A 188 3.08 26.98 -2.40
N THR A 189 4.35 26.74 -2.66
CA THR A 189 5.13 27.45 -3.68
C THR A 189 5.10 26.70 -5.01
N HIS A 190 4.85 25.39 -4.97
CA HIS A 190 4.84 24.53 -6.14
C HIS A 190 3.56 23.71 -6.22
N SER A 191 3.04 23.53 -7.44
CA SER A 191 1.88 22.66 -7.68
C SER A 191 2.17 21.20 -7.30
N SER A 192 3.42 20.78 -7.38
CA SER A 192 3.90 19.45 -6.99
C SER A 192 3.58 19.12 -5.52
N GLU A 193 3.67 20.10 -4.62
CA GLU A 193 3.39 19.96 -3.19
C GLU A 193 1.90 19.65 -2.94
N LEU A 194 1.02 20.40 -3.61
CA LEU A 194 -0.42 20.18 -3.56
C LEU A 194 -0.79 18.82 -4.17
N VAL A 195 -0.17 18.45 -5.29
CA VAL A 195 -0.42 17.16 -5.94
C VAL A 195 0.01 16.02 -5.02
N LEU A 196 1.17 16.09 -4.38
CA LEU A 196 1.63 15.06 -3.44
C LEU A 196 0.66 14.92 -2.25
N LEU A 197 0.29 16.03 -1.62
CA LEU A 197 -0.65 16.04 -0.50
C LEU A 197 -2.02 15.47 -0.88
N ALA A 198 -2.60 15.94 -1.98
CA ALA A 198 -3.89 15.48 -2.46
C ALA A 198 -3.88 13.99 -2.83
N SER A 199 -2.77 13.53 -3.44
CA SER A 199 -2.58 12.12 -3.78
C SER A 199 -2.54 11.25 -2.53
N GLY A 200 -1.79 11.67 -1.50
CA GLY A 200 -1.74 10.97 -0.21
C GLY A 200 -3.12 10.85 0.44
N ILE A 201 -3.84 11.97 0.53
CA ILE A 201 -5.19 12.01 1.12
C ILE A 201 -6.17 11.11 0.34
N LEU A 202 -6.12 11.14 -0.99
CA LEU A 202 -6.96 10.29 -1.84
C LEU A 202 -6.70 8.81 -1.59
N MET A 203 -5.43 8.40 -1.57
CA MET A 203 -5.04 7.01 -1.31
C MET A 203 -5.48 6.56 0.09
N ASP A 204 -5.36 7.44 1.08
CA ASP A 204 -5.84 7.15 2.44
C ASP A 204 -7.35 7.01 2.53
N ALA A 205 -8.09 7.80 1.76
CA ALA A 205 -9.55 7.70 1.69
C ALA A 205 -9.97 6.36 1.07
N ILE A 206 -9.31 5.91 0.00
CA ILE A 206 -9.53 4.60 -0.63
C ILE A 206 -9.26 3.49 0.37
N ASP A 207 -8.09 3.51 1.03
CA ASP A 207 -7.70 2.52 2.04
C ASP A 207 -8.70 2.46 3.19
N THR A 208 -9.09 3.62 3.72
CA THR A 208 -10.05 3.74 4.81
C THR A 208 -11.42 3.20 4.40
N TRP A 209 -11.87 3.48 3.17
CA TRP A 209 -13.14 2.98 2.65
C TRP A 209 -13.18 1.45 2.61
N PHE A 210 -12.13 0.82 2.06
CA PHE A 210 -12.03 -0.64 2.03
C PHE A 210 -11.98 -1.25 3.43
N GLN A 211 -11.19 -0.67 4.33
CA GLN A 211 -11.07 -1.15 5.70
C GLN A 211 -12.41 -1.03 6.46
N ARG A 212 -13.13 0.08 6.31
CA ARG A 212 -14.48 0.27 6.88
C ARG A 212 -15.46 -0.77 6.34
N ARG A 213 -15.43 -1.04 5.03
CA ARG A 213 -16.29 -2.06 4.40
C ARG A 213 -16.05 -3.44 4.98
N VAL A 214 -14.78 -3.83 5.16
CA VAL A 214 -14.41 -5.12 5.78
C VAL A 214 -14.89 -5.19 7.24
N ARG A 215 -14.68 -4.13 8.03
CA ARG A 215 -15.15 -4.06 9.42
C ARG A 215 -16.68 -4.17 9.52
N HIS A 216 -17.40 -3.46 8.66
CA HIS A 216 -18.87 -3.50 8.63
C HIS A 216 -19.39 -4.90 8.29
N TYR A 217 -18.82 -5.55 7.27
CA TYR A 217 -19.18 -6.92 6.90
C TYR A 217 -18.92 -7.91 8.04
N ARG A 218 -17.80 -7.78 8.76
CA ARG A 218 -17.50 -8.63 9.93
C ARG A 218 -18.50 -8.44 11.06
N LYS A 219 -18.85 -7.19 11.40
CA LYS A 219 -19.87 -6.89 12.42
C LYS A 219 -21.22 -7.52 12.04
N GLN A 220 -21.67 -7.37 10.79
CA GLN A 220 -22.91 -7.98 10.33
C GLN A 220 -22.88 -9.51 10.36
N LYS A 221 -21.74 -10.14 10.04
CA LYS A 221 -21.59 -11.59 10.13
C LYS A 221 -21.64 -12.08 11.57
N GLN A 222 -21.02 -11.35 12.50
CA GLN A 222 -21.05 -11.68 13.92
C GLN A 222 -22.46 -11.57 14.49
N ILE A 223 -23.20 -10.49 14.17
CA ILE A 223 -24.59 -10.31 14.59
C ILE A 223 -25.46 -11.48 14.11
N ARG A 224 -25.38 -11.83 12.81
CA ARG A 224 -26.13 -12.96 12.24
C ARG A 224 -25.82 -14.30 12.91
N ASN A 225 -24.55 -14.56 13.23
CA ASN A 225 -24.16 -15.79 13.91
C ASN A 225 -24.71 -15.84 15.34
N THR A 226 -24.71 -14.70 16.06
CA THR A 226 -25.29 -14.60 17.41
C THR A 226 -26.81 -14.79 17.38
N GLU A 227 -27.50 -14.18 16.42
CA GLU A 227 -28.94 -14.37 16.21
C GLU A 227 -29.29 -15.82 15.90
N SER A 228 -28.53 -16.47 15.00
CA SER A 228 -28.72 -17.88 14.65
C SER A 228 -28.48 -18.82 15.85
N TYR A 229 -27.46 -18.52 16.67
CA TYR A 229 -27.19 -19.27 17.90
C TYR A 229 -28.31 -19.11 18.93
N ASN A 230 -28.80 -17.89 19.12
CA ASN A 230 -29.87 -17.61 20.07
C ASN A 230 -31.21 -18.19 19.62
N ALA A 231 -31.51 -18.19 18.31
CA ALA A 231 -32.69 -18.84 17.74
C ALA A 231 -32.66 -20.36 17.98
N ASN A 232 -31.54 -21.02 17.65
CA ASN A 232 -31.37 -22.46 17.91
C ASN A 232 -31.47 -22.79 19.41
N LYS A 233 -30.99 -21.91 20.29
CA LYS A 233 -31.11 -22.11 21.74
C LYS A 233 -32.56 -21.97 22.23
N HIS A 234 -33.35 -21.08 21.64
CA HIS A 234 -34.79 -20.97 21.95
C HIS A 234 -35.58 -22.20 21.50
N ASP A 235 -35.30 -22.74 20.31
CA ASP A 235 -35.98 -23.95 19.83
C ASP A 235 -35.70 -25.17 20.72
N VAL A 236 -34.46 -25.33 21.21
CA VAL A 236 -34.10 -26.40 22.16
C VAL A 236 -34.85 -26.25 23.49
N ILE A 237 -35.00 -25.02 24.01
CA ILE A 237 -35.71 -24.77 25.28
C ILE A 237 -37.23 -24.97 25.14
N ILE A 238 -37.81 -24.69 23.96
CA ILE A 238 -39.24 -24.92 23.70
C ILE A 238 -39.51 -26.43 23.60
N HIS A 239 -38.62 -27.20 22.99
CA HIS A 239 -38.76 -28.67 22.90
C HIS A 239 -38.59 -29.37 24.26
N ASP A 240 -37.68 -28.92 25.13
CA ASP A 240 -37.50 -29.50 26.48
C ASP A 240 -38.67 -29.20 27.44
N LYS A 241 -39.49 -28.17 27.17
CA LYS A 241 -40.68 -27.85 27.96
C LYS A 241 -41.96 -28.54 27.47
N ALA A 242 -41.91 -29.15 26.29
CA ALA A 242 -43.05 -29.82 25.66
C ALA A 242 -43.02 -31.36 25.84
N ALA A 243 -42.01 -31.90 26.54
CA ALA A 243 -41.90 -33.28 26.98
C ALA A 243 -42.27 -33.42 28.46
#